data_AF-A0A7V9MS12-F1
#
_entry.id   AF-A0A7V9MS12-F1
#
_cell.length_a   1.000
_cell.length_b   1.000
_cell.length_c   1.000
_cell.angle_alpha   90.00
_cell.angle_beta   90.00
_cell.angle_gamma   90.00
#
_symmetry.space_group_name_H-M   'P 1'
#
loop_
_entity.id
_entity.type
_entity.pdbx_description
1 polymer ?
#
loop_
_entity_poly.entity_id
_entity_poly.type
_entity_poly.pdbx_seq_one_letter_code
_entity_poly.pdbx_strand_id
1 'polypeptide(L)'
;MTAEQLTQPTFRNLNGSYESWAYRNGLLRQVATLEKQQFVERKDAASDARLYRLTAQGRLHALGGRDPKAQWSRAWDGRWRLVLFDVPVGQDAKRSRLRRYLRNRSFG
;
A
#
# COMPACT_ATOMS: atom_id res chain seq x y z
N MET A 1 -7.24 -9.37 -7.15
CA MET A 1 -7.09 -9.99 -8.48
C MET A 1 -5.62 -9.97 -8.82
N THR A 2 -4.99 -11.13 -8.85
CA THR A 2 -3.64 -11.29 -9.44
C THR A 2 -3.77 -11.35 -10.95
N ALA A 3 -2.75 -10.90 -11.67
CA ALA A 3 -2.75 -10.85 -13.14
C ALA A 3 -3.07 -12.21 -13.81
N GLU A 4 -2.75 -13.32 -13.15
CA GLU A 4 -3.05 -14.69 -13.60
C GLU A 4 -4.55 -15.00 -13.73
N GLN A 5 -5.40 -14.39 -12.90
CA GLN A 5 -6.86 -14.63 -12.97
C GLN A 5 -7.52 -13.95 -14.17
N LEU A 6 -6.84 -12.96 -14.77
CA LEU A 6 -7.27 -12.28 -15.99
C LEU A 6 -6.83 -13.04 -17.25
N THR A 7 -5.72 -13.76 -17.17
CA THR A 7 -5.19 -14.55 -18.30
C THR A 7 -5.80 -15.95 -18.39
N GLN A 8 -6.45 -16.44 -17.32
CA GLN A 8 -7.22 -17.69 -17.31
C GLN A 8 -8.64 -17.47 -16.76
N PRO A 9 -9.55 -16.88 -17.56
CA PRO A 9 -10.89 -16.58 -17.11
C PRO A 9 -11.70 -17.87 -16.91
N THR A 10 -12.24 -18.07 -15.71
CA THR A 10 -13.32 -19.05 -15.49
C THR A 10 -14.67 -18.43 -15.85
N PHE A 11 -15.64 -19.25 -16.26
CA PHE A 11 -17.01 -18.79 -16.56
C PHE A 11 -17.62 -17.95 -15.43
N ARG A 12 -17.24 -18.30 -14.18
CA ARG A 12 -17.62 -17.59 -12.95
C ARG A 12 -16.99 -16.19 -12.81
N ASN A 13 -15.76 -15.99 -13.31
CA ASN A 13 -15.07 -14.70 -13.30
C ASN A 13 -15.61 -13.76 -14.40
N LEU A 14 -16.07 -14.33 -15.52
CA LEU A 14 -16.63 -13.57 -16.65
C LEU A 14 -18.07 -13.11 -16.40
N ASN A 15 -18.90 -13.96 -15.78
CA ASN A 15 -20.33 -13.69 -15.56
C ASN A 15 -20.67 -13.21 -14.14
N GLY A 16 -19.68 -13.02 -13.28
CA GLY A 16 -19.90 -12.56 -11.91
C GLY A 16 -20.19 -11.05 -11.86
N SER A 17 -21.29 -10.67 -11.21
CA SER A 17 -21.52 -9.26 -10.85
C SER A 17 -20.48 -8.76 -9.85
N TYR A 18 -20.10 -7.48 -9.97
CA TYR A 18 -19.26 -6.77 -9.00
C TYR A 18 -19.75 -6.96 -7.57
N GLU A 19 -21.06 -6.84 -7.33
CA GLU A 19 -21.64 -6.98 -5.98
C GLU A 19 -21.46 -8.40 -5.41
N SER A 20 -21.61 -9.42 -6.25
CA SER A 20 -21.38 -10.82 -5.85
C SER A 20 -19.90 -11.09 -5.52
N TRP A 21 -18.98 -10.50 -6.29
CA TRP A 21 -17.55 -10.56 -5.99
C TRP A 21 -17.22 -9.80 -4.70
N ALA A 22 -17.71 -8.58 -4.54
CA ALA A 22 -17.45 -7.71 -3.40
C ALA A 22 -17.93 -8.35 -2.09
N TYR A 23 -19.13 -8.95 -2.11
CA TYR A 23 -19.67 -9.69 -0.97
C TYR A 23 -18.78 -10.88 -0.59
N ARG A 24 -18.45 -11.76 -1.56
CA ARG A 24 -17.63 -12.96 -1.30
C ARG A 24 -16.23 -12.64 -0.79
N ASN A 25 -15.63 -11.56 -1.26
CA ASN A 25 -14.28 -11.14 -0.85
C ASN A 25 -14.28 -10.28 0.42
N GLY A 26 -15.46 -10.03 1.01
CA GLY A 26 -15.56 -9.22 2.22
C GLY A 26 -15.13 -7.76 2.02
N LEU A 27 -15.21 -7.23 0.79
CA LEU A 27 -14.73 -5.89 0.45
C LEU A 27 -15.41 -4.83 1.32
N LEU A 28 -16.74 -4.92 1.49
CA LEU A 28 -17.50 -3.96 2.29
C LEU A 28 -17.03 -3.90 3.76
N ARG A 29 -16.62 -5.04 4.32
CA ARG A 29 -16.03 -5.10 5.68
C ARG A 29 -14.67 -4.43 5.74
N GLN A 30 -13.84 -4.61 4.72
CA GLN A 30 -12.54 -3.96 4.63
C GLN A 30 -12.70 -2.45 4.46
N VAL A 31 -13.61 -2.01 3.59
CA VAL A 31 -13.93 -0.59 3.40
C VAL A 31 -14.43 0.03 4.69
N ALA A 32 -15.38 -0.61 5.40
CA ALA A 32 -15.86 -0.12 6.70
C ALA A 32 -14.73 -0.02 7.74
N THR A 33 -13.75 -0.92 7.69
CA THR A 33 -12.54 -0.83 8.54
C THR A 33 -11.70 0.39 8.19
N LEU A 34 -11.48 0.63 6.89
CA LEU A 34 -10.71 1.78 6.41
C LEU A 34 -11.40 3.12 6.68
N GLU A 35 -12.73 3.17 6.61
CA GLU A 35 -13.53 4.34 6.99
C GLU A 35 -13.44 4.60 8.50
N LYS A 36 -13.55 3.56 9.34
CA LYS A 36 -13.37 3.68 10.79
C LYS A 36 -11.96 4.18 11.16
N GLN A 37 -10.95 3.79 10.39
CA GLN A 37 -9.57 4.26 10.55
C GLN A 37 -9.34 5.64 9.91
N GLN A 38 -10.37 6.25 9.32
CA GLN A 38 -10.31 7.54 8.62
C GLN A 38 -9.29 7.56 7.47
N PHE A 39 -8.99 6.42 6.86
CA PHE A 39 -8.13 6.35 5.68
C PHE A 39 -8.90 6.58 4.38
N VAL A 40 -10.21 6.30 4.39
CA VAL A 40 -11.09 6.47 3.24
C VAL A 40 -12.33 7.26 3.67
N GLU A 41 -12.82 8.10 2.77
CA GLU A 41 -14.10 8.80 2.88
C GLU A 41 -14.97 8.47 1.67
N ARG A 42 -16.28 8.36 1.89
CA ARG A 42 -17.24 8.17 0.81
C ARG A 42 -17.48 9.51 0.12
N LYS A 43 -17.36 9.54 -1.21
CA LYS A 43 -17.77 10.70 -1.99
C LYS A 43 -19.27 10.58 -2.22
N ASP A 44 -20.05 11.49 -1.65
CA ASP A 44 -21.47 11.58 -1.98
C ASP A 44 -21.57 12.04 -3.44
N ALA A 45 -21.86 11.10 -4.32
CA ALA A 45 -22.17 11.40 -5.71
C ALA A 45 -23.69 11.32 -5.85
N ALA A 46 -24.27 12.28 -6.56
CA ALA A 46 -25.64 12.29 -7.05
C ALA A 46 -25.96 11.16 -8.06
N SER A 47 -25.18 10.07 -8.02
CA SER A 47 -25.17 8.92 -8.91
C SER A 47 -24.92 7.69 -8.04
N ASP A 48 -25.64 6.61 -8.34
CA ASP A 48 -25.64 5.30 -7.65
C ASP A 48 -24.27 4.59 -7.59
N ALA A 49 -23.19 5.25 -7.99
CA ALA A 49 -21.83 4.77 -7.91
C ALA A 49 -21.24 4.99 -6.51
N ARG A 50 -20.95 3.89 -5.80
CA ARG A 50 -20.20 3.87 -4.53
C ARG A 50 -18.73 4.29 -4.77
N LEU A 51 -18.48 5.59 -4.80
CA LEU A 51 -17.15 6.16 -4.95
C LEU A 51 -16.51 6.45 -3.59
N TYR A 52 -15.27 6.00 -3.44
CA TYR A 52 -14.45 6.18 -2.25
C TYR A 52 -13.21 7.00 -2.59
N ARG A 53 -12.81 7.89 -1.68
CA ARG A 53 -11.63 8.73 -1.80
C ARG A 53 -10.69 8.49 -0.62
N LEU A 54 -9.38 8.48 -0.89
CA LEU A 54 -8.38 8.48 0.18
C LEU A 54 -8.38 9.84 0.89
N THR A 55 -8.42 9.81 2.21
CA THR A 55 -8.15 10.99 3.04
C THR A 55 -6.66 11.36 2.94
N ALA A 56 -6.27 12.53 3.46
CA ALA A 56 -4.85 12.89 3.55
C ALA A 56 -4.06 11.86 4.38
N GLN A 57 -4.64 11.39 5.47
CA GLN A 57 -4.07 10.34 6.33
C GLN A 57 -3.98 9.00 5.59
N GLY A 58 -5.05 8.60 4.87
CA GLY A 58 -5.04 7.37 4.08
C GLY A 58 -4.01 7.40 2.97
N ARG A 59 -3.84 8.54 2.29
CA ARG A 59 -2.77 8.76 1.31
C ARG A 59 -1.39 8.54 1.95
N LEU A 60 -1.14 9.16 3.10
CA LEU A 60 0.13 9.04 3.81
C LEU A 60 0.39 7.59 4.25
N HIS A 61 -0.64 6.90 4.77
CA HIS A 61 -0.55 5.51 5.19
C HIS A 61 -0.22 4.59 4.01
N ALA A 62 -0.90 4.75 2.87
CA ALA A 62 -0.64 4.01 1.65
C ALA A 62 0.80 4.21 1.11
N LEU A 63 1.39 5.36 1.38
CA LEU A 63 2.78 5.70 1.01
C LEU A 63 3.81 5.28 2.06
N GLY A 64 3.42 4.46 3.05
CA GLY A 64 4.33 3.96 4.08
C GLY A 64 4.67 5.00 5.16
N GLY A 65 3.79 5.97 5.39
CA GLY A 65 3.93 6.98 6.45
C GLY A 65 4.80 8.18 6.07
N ARG A 66 5.18 8.34 4.80
CA ARG A 66 5.96 9.47 4.31
C ARG A 66 5.27 10.15 3.14
N ASP A 67 5.22 11.47 3.17
CA ASP A 67 4.77 12.24 2.01
C ASP A 67 5.94 12.42 1.03
N PRO A 68 5.91 11.81 -0.18
CA PRO A 68 6.98 11.94 -1.15
C PRO A 68 7.25 13.39 -1.53
N LYS A 69 6.21 14.22 -1.65
CA LYS A 69 6.37 15.64 -2.02
C LYS A 69 7.17 16.38 -0.96
N ALA A 70 6.87 16.15 0.32
CA ALA A 70 7.60 16.76 1.43
C ALA A 70 9.05 16.26 1.51
N GLN A 71 9.30 14.98 1.19
CA GLN A 71 10.65 14.42 1.18
C GLN A 71 11.49 14.99 0.02
N TRP A 72 10.89 15.13 -1.16
CA TRP A 72 11.57 15.67 -2.35
C TRP A 72 11.76 17.18 -2.31
N SER A 73 10.90 17.91 -1.61
CA SER A 73 11.04 19.37 -1.44
C SER A 73 12.19 19.77 -0.53
N ARG A 74 12.80 18.81 0.18
CA ARG A 74 13.95 19.09 1.05
C ARG A 74 15.15 19.49 0.20
N ALA A 75 15.81 20.58 0.57
CA ALA A 75 17.09 20.95 -0.03
C ALA A 75 18.08 19.80 0.09
N TRP A 76 18.63 19.38 -1.05
CA TRP A 76 19.69 18.40 -1.07
C TRP A 76 20.95 19.01 -0.46
N ASP A 77 21.63 18.25 0.40
CA ASP A 77 22.83 18.70 1.11
C ASP A 77 24.13 18.46 0.32
N GLY A 78 24.01 18.03 -0.95
CA GLY A 78 25.14 17.76 -1.84
C GLY A 78 25.91 16.47 -1.50
N ARG A 79 25.43 15.64 -0.56
CA ARG A 79 26.19 14.48 -0.07
C ARG A 79 25.45 13.17 -0.29
N TRP A 80 26.12 12.24 -0.95
CA TRP A 80 25.72 10.84 -0.97
C TRP A 80 26.19 10.13 0.31
N ARG A 81 25.31 9.33 0.92
CA ARG A 81 25.64 8.53 2.11
C ARG A 81 25.65 7.07 1.74
N LEU A 82 26.83 6.46 1.85
CA LEU A 82 27.03 5.04 1.67
C LEU A 82 27.28 4.39 3.02
N VAL A 83 26.63 3.25 3.27
CA VAL A 83 26.84 2.45 4.49
C VAL A 83 27.28 1.06 4.07
N LEU A 84 28.52 0.70 4.38
CA LEU A 84 29.08 -0.63 4.17
C LEU A 84 29.15 -1.37 5.49
N PHE A 85 28.84 -2.65 5.47
CA PHE A 85 28.90 -3.51 6.64
C PHE A 85 29.21 -4.93 6.19
N ASP A 86 29.98 -5.64 7.00
CA ASP A 86 30.15 -7.07 6.87
C ASP A 86 29.38 -7.77 7.99
N VAL A 87 28.43 -8.64 7.62
CA VAL A 87 27.69 -9.48 8.56
C VAL A 87 28.04 -10.92 8.25
N PRO A 88 28.63 -11.69 9.18
CA PRO A 88 29.10 -13.05 8.93
C PRO A 88 28.00 -14.00 8.45
N VAL A 89 28.33 -14.90 7.52
CA VAL A 89 27.45 -15.98 7.07
C VAL A 89 26.94 -16.79 8.28
N GLY A 90 25.66 -17.19 8.27
CA GLY A 90 24.97 -17.80 9.42
C GLY A 90 24.24 -16.85 10.39
N GLN A 91 24.52 -15.53 10.39
CA GLN A 91 23.81 -14.55 11.23
C GLN A 91 22.60 -13.89 10.54
N ASP A 92 21.68 -14.69 10.02
CA ASP A 92 20.58 -14.20 9.16
C ASP A 92 19.60 -13.28 9.89
N ALA A 93 19.34 -13.53 11.18
CA ALA A 93 18.53 -12.65 12.00
C ALA A 93 19.12 -11.23 12.10
N LYS A 94 20.45 -11.11 12.24
CA LYS A 94 21.14 -9.82 12.29
C LYS A 94 21.12 -9.12 10.93
N ARG A 95 21.35 -9.86 9.85
CA ARG A 95 21.22 -9.32 8.48
C ARG A 95 19.81 -8.76 8.23
N SER A 96 18.78 -9.52 8.55
CA SER A 96 17.39 -9.11 8.36
C SER A 96 17.02 -7.90 9.23
N ARG A 97 17.52 -7.85 10.47
CA ARG A 97 17.38 -6.68 11.34
C ARG A 97 18.04 -5.43 10.75
N LEU A 98 19.28 -5.56 10.26
CA LEU A 98 20.03 -4.45 9.66
C LEU A 98 19.38 -3.94 8.37
N ARG A 99 18.97 -4.85 7.46
CA ARG A 99 18.23 -4.51 6.24
C ARG A 99 16.94 -3.74 6.57
N ARG A 100 16.16 -4.22 7.54
CA ARG A 100 14.94 -3.51 7.99
C ARG A 100 15.25 -2.13 8.56
N TYR A 101 16.32 -2.01 9.37
CA TYR A 101 16.75 -0.73 9.94
C TYR A 101 17.16 0.29 8.87
N LEU A 102 17.88 -0.15 7.83
CA LEU A 102 18.34 0.68 6.71
C LEU A 102 17.18 1.09 5.80
N ARG A 103 16.29 0.16 5.45
CA ARG A 103 15.07 0.44 4.67
C ARG A 103 14.18 1.47 5.38
N ASN A 104 14.04 1.34 6.70
CA ASN A 104 13.33 2.33 7.52
C ASN A 104 13.99 3.71 7.53
N ARG A 105 15.23 3.85 7.05
CA ARG A 105 15.95 5.13 6.87
C ARG A 105 16.12 5.53 5.40
N SER A 106 15.39 4.87 4.49
CA SER A 106 15.43 5.14 3.05
C SER A 106 16.78 4.84 2.39
N PHE A 107 17.58 3.94 2.98
CA PHE A 107 18.70 3.32 2.28
C PHE A 107 18.17 2.12 1.48
N GLY A 108 18.58 2.02 0.22
CA GLY A 108 18.16 0.99 -0.73
C GLY A 108 18.91 1.11 -2.04
#